data_AF-A0A2R5EVH0-F1
#
_entry.id   AF-A0A2R5EVH0-F1
#
_cell.length_a   1.000
_cell.length_b   1.000
_cell.length_c   1.000
_cell.angle_alpha   90.00
_cell.angle_beta   90.00
_cell.angle_gamma   90.00
#
_symmetry.space_group_name_H-M   'P 1'
#
loop_
_entity.id
_entity.type
_entity.pdbx_description
1 polymer ?
#
loop_
_entity_poly.entity_id
_entity_poly.type
_entity_poly.pdbx_seq_one_letter_code
_entity_poly.pdbx_strand_id
1 'polypeptide(L)'
;MNATWIGMAIVAFSLLTLLFITIPLLRRGLQNSGREDRVTAKKVLEEGTEARAVIRSIKPTNARLGGEPVVILELDVFLTDGSTRRTDVRTAIHSVHIPAFQPGQVIGVKYEMGTGGFVVAVEGAYLP
;
A
#
# COMPACT_ATOMS: atom_id res chain seq x y z
N MET A 1 27.54 -37.48 30.42
CA MET A 1 26.65 -36.67 29.56
C MET A 1 25.29 -36.67 30.20
N ASN A 2 24.83 -35.51 30.67
CA ASN A 2 23.88 -35.43 31.77
C ASN A 2 22.48 -35.24 31.16
N ALA A 3 21.51 -36.06 31.56
CA ALA A 3 20.16 -36.06 30.98
C ALA A 3 19.47 -34.68 30.99
N THR A 4 19.85 -33.80 31.91
CA THR A 4 19.38 -32.42 32.03
C THR A 4 19.81 -31.52 30.88
N TRP A 5 21.00 -31.72 30.31
CA TRP A 5 21.53 -30.90 29.21
C TRP A 5 20.82 -31.22 27.89
N ILE A 6 20.46 -32.49 27.67
CA ILE A 6 19.71 -32.95 26.50
C ILE A 6 18.29 -32.37 26.51
N GLY A 7 17.63 -32.34 27.68
CA GLY A 7 16.31 -31.73 27.83
C GLY A 7 16.29 -30.23 27.53
N MET A 8 17.29 -29.48 27.98
CA MET A 8 17.39 -28.04 27.70
C MET A 8 17.63 -27.75 26.21
N ALA A 9 18.42 -28.58 25.52
CA ALA A 9 18.67 -28.42 24.09
C ALA A 9 17.39 -28.58 23.25
N ILE A 10 16.51 -29.52 23.61
CA ILE A 10 15.24 -29.76 22.90
C ILE A 10 14.27 -28.59 23.08
N VAL A 11 14.18 -28.04 24.29
CA VAL A 11 13.32 -26.88 24.59
C VAL A 11 13.82 -25.63 23.86
N ALA A 12 15.13 -25.38 23.85
CA ALA A 12 15.73 -24.27 23.13
C ALA A 12 15.50 -24.35 21.61
N PHE A 13 15.62 -25.56 21.04
CA PHE A 13 15.42 -25.77 19.60
C PHE A 13 13.94 -25.61 19.19
N SER A 14 13.01 -26.04 20.04
CA SER A 14 11.56 -25.89 19.79
C SER A 14 11.09 -24.43 19.84
N LEU A 15 11.69 -23.59 20.69
CA LEU A 15 11.42 -22.14 20.67
C LEU A 15 11.97 -21.47 19.40
N LEU A 16 13.13 -21.91 18.92
CA LEU A 16 13.78 -21.36 17.73
C LEU A 16 13.02 -21.68 16.44
N THR A 17 12.49 -22.89 16.29
CA THR A 17 11.72 -23.29 15.11
C THR A 17 10.38 -22.55 15.02
N LEU A 18 9.71 -22.31 16.16
CA LEU A 18 8.46 -21.55 16.21
C LEU A 18 8.66 -20.10 15.74
N LEU A 19 9.79 -19.49 16.10
CA LEU A 19 10.14 -18.13 15.70
C LEU A 19 10.48 -18.07 14.19
N PHE A 20 11.16 -19.07 13.65
CA PHE A 20 11.55 -19.13 12.24
C PHE A 20 10.36 -19.30 11.28
N ILE A 21 9.27 -19.93 11.72
CA ILE A 21 8.08 -20.21 10.88
C ILE A 21 7.07 -19.06 10.96
N THR A 22 6.86 -18.46 12.13
CA THR A 22 5.86 -17.40 12.34
C THR A 22 6.23 -16.08 11.65
N ILE A 23 7.51 -15.71 11.66
CA ILE A 23 8.00 -14.47 11.03
C ILE A 23 7.73 -14.41 9.51
N PRO A 24 8.05 -15.44 8.69
CA PRO A 24 7.79 -15.39 7.25
C PRO A 24 6.30 -15.48 6.89
N LEU A 25 5.48 -16.20 7.68
CA LEU A 25 4.03 -16.26 7.48
C LEU A 25 3.37 -14.88 7.70
N LEU A 26 3.80 -14.15 8.72
CA LEU A 26 3.32 -12.79 8.97
C LEU A 26 3.79 -11.80 7.88
N ARG A 27 5.04 -11.94 7.39
CA ARG A 27 5.55 -11.13 6.28
C ARG A 27 4.85 -11.42 4.95
N ARG A 28 4.43 -12.67 4.69
CA ARG A 28 3.71 -13.04 3.46
C ARG A 28 2.30 -12.45 3.40
N GLY A 29 1.58 -12.37 4.52
CA GLY A 29 0.23 -11.79 4.57
C GLY A 29 0.20 -10.31 4.14
N LEU A 30 1.23 -9.54 4.46
CA LEU A 30 1.36 -8.11 4.08
C LEU A 30 1.86 -7.90 2.64
N GLN A 31 2.44 -8.91 1.99
CA GLN A 31 2.94 -8.79 0.61
C GLN A 31 1.86 -9.01 -0.45
N ASN A 32 0.81 -9.78 -0.13
CA ASN A 32 -0.24 -10.10 -1.11
C ASN A 32 -1.25 -8.97 -1.31
N SER A 33 -1.54 -8.15 -0.29
CA SER A 33 -2.45 -7.00 -0.39
C SER A 33 -1.99 -5.99 -1.43
N GLY A 34 -0.67 -5.75 -1.53
CA GLY A 34 -0.11 -4.86 -2.55
C GLY A 34 -0.30 -5.33 -3.99
N ARG A 35 -0.68 -6.59 -4.24
CA ARG A 35 -0.98 -7.11 -5.59
C ARG A 35 -2.45 -6.90 -5.96
N GLU A 36 -3.35 -7.11 -5.01
CA GLU A 36 -4.80 -6.91 -5.17
C GLU A 36 -5.14 -5.43 -5.34
N ASP A 37 -4.47 -4.55 -4.57
CA ASP A 37 -4.59 -3.10 -4.69
C ASP A 37 -4.24 -2.61 -6.10
N ARG A 38 -3.30 -3.29 -6.78
CA ARG A 38 -2.80 -2.88 -8.12
C ARG A 38 -3.73 -3.28 -9.24
N VAL A 39 -4.27 -4.50 -9.19
CA VAL A 39 -5.26 -4.96 -10.18
C VAL A 39 -6.50 -4.07 -10.10
N THR A 40 -6.91 -3.74 -8.88
CA THR A 40 -8.04 -2.84 -8.64
C THR A 40 -7.72 -1.42 -9.13
N ALA A 41 -6.57 -0.85 -8.77
CA ALA A 41 -6.18 0.50 -9.23
C ALA A 41 -6.09 0.62 -10.76
N LYS A 42 -5.60 -0.43 -11.46
CA LYS A 42 -5.56 -0.43 -12.92
C LYS A 42 -6.96 -0.43 -13.53
N LYS A 43 -7.88 -1.23 -13.00
CA LYS A 43 -9.28 -1.25 -13.42
C LYS A 43 -9.96 0.11 -13.21
N VAL A 44 -9.72 0.75 -12.06
CA VAL A 44 -10.24 2.09 -11.75
C VAL A 44 -9.67 3.17 -12.68
N LEU A 45 -8.41 3.05 -13.14
CA LEU A 45 -7.86 4.00 -14.10
C LEU A 45 -8.49 3.88 -15.50
N GLU A 46 -8.90 2.66 -15.88
CA GLU A 46 -9.52 2.36 -17.16
C GLU A 46 -11.02 2.70 -17.16
N GLU A 47 -11.74 2.37 -16.08
CA GLU A 47 -13.22 2.42 -16.02
C GLU A 47 -13.78 3.43 -15.00
N GLY A 48 -12.94 3.98 -14.13
CA GLY A 48 -13.36 4.84 -13.02
C GLY A 48 -13.75 6.26 -13.44
N THR A 49 -14.52 6.91 -12.58
CA THR A 49 -14.97 8.29 -12.76
C THR A 49 -13.82 9.26 -12.49
N GLU A 50 -13.57 10.17 -13.44
CA GLU A 50 -12.58 11.24 -13.27
C GLU A 50 -12.98 12.21 -12.16
N ALA A 51 -12.02 12.52 -11.30
CA ALA A 51 -12.15 13.44 -10.18
C ALA A 51 -10.85 14.20 -9.93
N ARG A 52 -10.93 15.19 -9.04
CA ARG A 52 -9.76 15.88 -8.53
C ARG A 52 -9.62 15.60 -7.05
N ALA A 53 -8.39 15.52 -6.57
CA ALA A 53 -8.11 15.39 -5.15
C ALA A 53 -7.06 16.39 -4.70
N VAL A 54 -7.18 16.86 -3.45
CA VAL A 54 -6.13 17.64 -2.79
C VAL A 54 -5.30 16.70 -1.94
N ILE A 55 -3.98 16.78 -2.10
CA ILE A 55 -3.05 16.04 -1.26
C ILE A 55 -3.01 16.70 0.11
N ARG A 56 -3.28 15.91 1.15
CA ARG A 56 -3.22 16.34 2.56
C ARG A 56 -1.87 16.01 3.15
N SER A 57 -1.37 14.81 2.89
CA SER A 57 -0.07 14.36 3.35
C SER A 57 0.52 13.35 2.37
N ILE A 58 1.85 13.28 2.37
CA ILE A 58 2.62 12.26 1.66
C ILE A 58 3.55 11.59 2.67
N LYS A 59 3.46 10.26 2.77
CA LYS A 59 4.31 9.47 3.64
C LYS A 59 5.10 8.46 2.82
N PRO A 60 6.45 8.56 2.79
CA PRO A 60 7.25 7.54 2.14
C PRO A 60 7.12 6.21 2.88
N THR A 61 7.12 5.12 2.12
CA THR A 61 7.25 3.78 2.69
C THR A 61 8.66 3.25 2.49
N ASN A 62 8.99 2.12 3.11
CA ASN A 62 10.25 1.41 2.86
C ASN A 62 10.16 0.48 1.63
N ALA A 63 9.07 0.52 0.86
CA ALA A 63 8.88 -0.31 -0.32
C ALA A 63 9.25 0.45 -1.59
N ARG A 64 9.75 -0.30 -2.58
CA ARG A 64 10.00 0.19 -3.93
C ARG A 64 9.34 -0.72 -4.96
N LEU A 65 8.91 -0.14 -6.07
CA LEU A 65 8.29 -0.85 -7.19
C LEU A 65 9.00 -0.42 -8.48
N GLY A 66 9.64 -1.37 -9.18
CA GLY A 66 10.38 -1.07 -10.41
C GLY A 66 11.55 -0.09 -10.20
N GLY A 67 12.05 0.07 -8.97
CA GLY A 67 13.05 1.07 -8.60
C GLY A 67 12.46 2.36 -8.04
N GLU A 68 11.16 2.60 -8.24
CA GLU A 68 10.47 3.81 -7.78
C GLU A 68 9.95 3.69 -6.33
N PRO A 69 9.94 4.78 -5.55
CA PRO A 69 9.44 4.78 -4.19
C PRO A 69 7.93 4.58 -4.13
N VAL A 70 7.49 3.71 -3.22
CA VAL A 70 6.08 3.58 -2.86
C VAL A 70 5.77 4.53 -1.72
N VAL A 71 4.71 5.32 -1.86
CA VAL A 71 4.25 6.29 -0.87
C VAL A 71 2.79 6.01 -0.50
N ILE A 72 2.38 6.55 0.64
CA ILE A 72 0.97 6.64 1.05
C ILE A 72 0.58 8.11 0.96
N LEU A 73 -0.44 8.40 0.15
CA LEU A 73 -1.02 9.72 -0.02
C LEU A 73 -2.34 9.78 0.74
N GLU A 74 -2.49 10.75 1.63
CA GLU A 74 -3.79 11.09 2.19
C GLU A 74 -4.43 12.13 1.28
N LEU A 75 -5.62 11.83 0.76
CA LEU A 75 -6.29 12.60 -0.27
C LEU A 75 -7.68 13.03 0.19
N ASP A 76 -8.03 14.29 -0.07
CA ASP A 76 -9.41 14.76 -0.04
C ASP A 76 -9.93 14.79 -1.48
N VAL A 77 -10.77 13.82 -1.85
CA VAL A 77 -11.28 13.61 -3.22
C VAL A 77 -12.60 14.32 -3.40
N PHE A 78 -12.71 15.16 -4.42
CA PHE A 78 -13.95 15.83 -4.80
C PHE A 78 -14.75 14.96 -5.75
N LEU A 79 -15.90 14.49 -5.27
CA LEU A 79 -16.81 13.61 -5.99
C LEU A 79 -17.71 14.43 -6.93
N THR A 80 -18.29 13.77 -7.94
CA THR A 80 -19.20 14.41 -8.89
C THR A 80 -20.52 14.89 -8.28
N ASP A 81 -20.90 14.33 -7.13
CA ASP A 81 -22.06 14.77 -6.33
C ASP A 81 -21.80 16.04 -5.51
N GLY A 82 -20.59 16.61 -5.60
CA GLY A 82 -20.17 17.79 -4.86
C GLY A 82 -19.69 17.50 -3.43
N SER A 83 -19.74 16.25 -2.98
CA SER A 83 -19.19 15.85 -1.68
C SER A 83 -17.68 15.66 -1.74
N THR A 84 -17.01 15.74 -0.59
CA THR A 84 -15.58 15.46 -0.45
C THR A 84 -15.38 14.22 0.40
N ARG A 85 -14.58 13.26 -0.09
CA ARG A 85 -14.25 12.04 0.64
C ARG A 85 -12.77 11.94 0.90
N ARG A 86 -12.42 11.72 2.16
CA ARG A 86 -11.04 11.44 2.57
C ARG A 86 -10.69 9.98 2.36
N THR A 87 -9.50 9.72 1.83
CA THR A 87 -8.99 8.36 1.64
C THR A 87 -7.46 8.33 1.65
N ASP A 88 -6.89 7.19 2.00
CA ASP A 88 -5.47 6.91 1.89
C ASP A 88 -5.21 6.04 0.68
N VAL A 89 -4.31 6.48 -0.21
CA VAL A 89 -3.93 5.73 -1.41
C VAL A 89 -2.46 5.37 -1.34
N ARG A 90 -2.17 4.07 -1.41
CA ARG A 90 -0.80 3.57 -1.52
C ARG A 90 -0.44 3.39 -2.99
N THR A 91 0.55 4.14 -3.47
CA THR A 91 0.95 4.11 -4.88
C THR A 91 2.45 4.29 -5.07
N ALA A 92 2.97 3.82 -6.21
CA ALA A 92 4.34 4.09 -6.63
C ALA A 92 4.36 5.38 -7.45
N ILE A 93 5.30 6.27 -7.15
CA ILE A 93 5.45 7.55 -7.85
C ILE A 93 6.86 7.61 -8.40
N HIS A 94 6.98 8.01 -9.67
CA HIS A 94 8.30 8.23 -10.23
C HIS A 94 9.02 9.34 -9.44
N SER A 95 10.26 9.08 -9.02
CA SER A 95 11.05 9.97 -8.16
C SER A 95 11.13 11.41 -8.68
N VAL A 96 11.13 11.59 -10.01
CA VAL A 96 11.13 12.91 -10.67
C VAL A 96 9.82 13.68 -10.48
N HIS A 97 8.70 12.99 -10.23
CA HIS A 97 7.39 13.60 -10.05
C HIS A 97 7.05 13.87 -8.57
N ILE A 98 7.83 13.39 -7.59
CA ILE A 98 7.59 13.62 -6.15
C ILE A 98 7.29 15.09 -5.79
N PRO A 99 7.97 16.10 -6.37
CA PRO A 99 7.65 17.50 -6.09
C PRO A 99 6.22 17.93 -6.49
N ALA A 100 5.58 17.23 -7.43
CA ALA A 100 4.19 17.48 -7.81
C ALA A 100 3.19 16.87 -6.81
N PHE A 101 3.62 15.94 -5.96
CA PHE A 101 2.78 15.25 -4.99
C PHE A 101 2.91 15.81 -3.57
N GLN A 102 3.07 17.12 -3.44
CA GLN A 102 3.21 17.79 -2.15
C GLN A 102 1.85 18.15 -1.53
N PRO A 103 1.77 18.27 -0.19
CA PRO A 103 0.56 18.76 0.48
C PRO A 103 0.05 20.08 -0.12
N GLY A 104 -1.26 20.17 -0.32
CA GLY A 104 -1.94 21.31 -0.94
C GLY A 104 -2.01 21.27 -2.47
N GLN A 105 -1.28 20.36 -3.13
CA GLN A 105 -1.38 20.18 -4.58
C GLN A 105 -2.69 19.49 -4.97
N VAL A 106 -3.24 19.89 -6.11
CA VAL A 106 -4.41 19.26 -6.73
C VAL A 106 -3.92 18.27 -7.79
N ILE A 107 -4.36 17.02 -7.67
CA ILE A 107 -4.01 15.95 -8.61
C ILE A 107 -5.26 15.36 -9.25
N GLY A 108 -5.09 14.85 -10.47
CA GLY A 108 -6.09 14.03 -11.16
C GLY A 108 -6.15 12.65 -10.52
N VAL A 109 -7.37 12.20 -10.22
CA VAL A 109 -7.60 10.85 -9.71
C VAL A 109 -8.82 10.25 -10.40
N LYS A 110 -8.86 8.93 -10.48
CA LYS A 110 -10.06 8.21 -10.87
C LYS A 110 -10.57 7.42 -9.68
N TYR A 111 -11.88 7.39 -9.49
CA TYR A 111 -12.50 6.62 -8.41
C TYR A 111 -13.58 5.69 -8.94
N GLU A 112 -13.73 4.54 -8.28
CA GLU A 112 -14.83 3.61 -8.52
C GLU A 112 -15.51 3.31 -7.18
N MET A 113 -16.84 3.34 -7.17
CA MET A 113 -17.64 2.81 -6.06
C MET A 113 -18.06 1.39 -6.44
N GLY A 114 -17.26 0.42 -6.01
CA GLY A 114 -17.54 -0.99 -6.20
C GLY A 114 -18.11 -1.65 -4.95
N THR A 115 -18.47 -2.93 -5.06
CA THR A 115 -18.94 -3.77 -3.94
C THR A 115 -17.90 -3.89 -2.81
N GLY A 116 -16.63 -3.62 -3.10
CA GLY A 116 -15.51 -3.64 -2.14
C GLY A 116 -15.19 -2.29 -1.47
N GLY A 117 -15.95 -1.22 -1.76
CA GLY A 117 -15.75 0.10 -1.15
C GLY A 117 -15.28 1.18 -2.13
N PHE A 118 -14.81 2.30 -1.58
CA PHE A 118 -14.33 3.46 -2.34
C PHE A 118 -12.86 3.26 -2.71
N VAL A 119 -12.60 2.97 -3.99
CA VAL A 119 -11.24 2.79 -4.50
C VAL A 119 -10.85 4.00 -5.34
N VAL A 120 -9.65 4.51 -5.10
CA VAL A 120 -9.11 5.68 -5.80
C VAL A 120 -7.75 5.34 -6.37
N ALA A 121 -7.57 5.66 -7.65
CA ALA A 121 -6.31 5.54 -8.36
C ALA A 121 -5.81 6.92 -8.77
N VAL A 122 -4.51 7.13 -8.63
CA VAL A 122 -3.86 8.43 -8.89
C VAL A 122 -3.34 8.45 -10.32
N GLU A 123 -3.67 9.50 -11.06
CA GLU A 123 -3.15 9.70 -12.41
C GLU A 123 -1.65 10.03 -12.36
N GLY A 124 -0.86 9.41 -13.23
CA GLY A 124 0.60 9.54 -13.21
C GLY A 124 1.31 8.63 -12.19
N ALA A 125 0.57 7.76 -11.49
CA ALA A 125 1.16 6.66 -10.73
C ALA A 125 1.94 5.70 -11.62
N TYR A 126 3.08 5.21 -11.13
CA TYR A 126 3.88 4.20 -11.82
C TYR A 126 3.22 2.81 -11.71
N LEU A 127 2.82 2.26 -12.86
CA LEU A 127 2.35 0.89 -13.01
C LEU A 127 3.33 0.15 -13.93
N PRO A 128 4.12 -0.82 -13.42
CA PRO A 128 4.99 -1.64 -14.26
C PRO A 128 4.19 -2.72 -15.02
#